data_AF-A0AAV2QNW5-F1
#
_entry.id   AF-A0AAV2QNW5-F1
#
_cell.length_a   1.000
_cell.length_b   1.000
_cell.length_c   1.000
_cell.angle_alpha   90.00
_cell.angle_beta   90.00
_cell.angle_gamma   90.00
#
_symmetry.space_group_name_H-M   'P 1'
#
loop_
_entity.id
_entity.type
_entity.pdbx_description
1 polymer ?
#
loop_
_entity_poly.entity_id
_entity_poly.type
_entity_poly.pdbx_seq_one_letter_code
_entity_poly.pdbx_strand_id
1 'polypeptide(L)'
;PVPLPVLLRSDIVNVHDDGAHSMDFEVDNGISFQLSGRQGEDGGANMIGTYKMMNAEGEFVDVKFVANEFGFQPESSLLPVAPAFPHPIPQFVLDQIAFAEQQRLAQSQESS
;
A
#
# COMPACT_ATOMS: atom_id res chain seq x y z
N PRO A 1 -31.52 12.95 13.69
CA PRO A 1 -30.93 11.84 12.91
C PRO A 1 -29.92 12.44 11.93
N VAL A 2 -28.75 11.83 11.77
CA VAL A 2 -27.80 12.26 10.72
C VAL A 2 -28.34 11.71 9.39
N PRO A 3 -28.52 12.54 8.33
CA PRO A 3 -28.99 12.05 7.04
C PRO A 3 -28.02 11.02 6.46
N LEU A 4 -28.56 10.04 5.72
CA LEU A 4 -27.73 9.08 5.01
C LEU A 4 -26.98 9.79 3.87
N PRO A 5 -25.69 9.49 3.64
CA PRO A 5 -24.96 10.00 2.49
C PRO A 5 -25.59 9.60 1.16
N VAL A 6 -25.50 10.47 0.16
CA VAL A 6 -25.99 10.23 -1.20
C VAL A 6 -24.83 9.81 -2.10
N LEU A 7 -25.05 8.80 -2.94
CA LEU A 7 -24.11 8.35 -3.96
C LEU A 7 -24.02 9.39 -5.09
N LEU A 8 -22.83 9.95 -5.30
CA LEU A 8 -22.52 10.90 -6.37
C LEU A 8 -22.06 10.21 -7.64
N ARG A 9 -21.20 9.20 -7.51
CA ARG A 9 -20.66 8.40 -8.63
C ARG A 9 -20.56 6.94 -8.23
N SER A 10 -20.78 6.06 -9.20
CA SER A 10 -20.47 4.63 -9.08
C SER A 10 -20.10 4.07 -10.45
N ASP A 11 -18.95 3.41 -10.53
CA ASP A 11 -18.51 2.60 -11.65
C ASP A 11 -18.08 1.23 -11.10
N ILE A 12 -18.73 0.18 -11.60
CA ILE A 12 -18.50 -1.20 -11.13
C ILE A 12 -18.27 -2.06 -12.35
N VAL A 13 -17.06 -2.60 -12.45
CA VAL A 13 -16.71 -3.61 -13.43
C VAL A 13 -16.80 -4.96 -12.73
N ASN A 14 -17.79 -5.74 -13.11
CA ASN A 14 -18.00 -7.09 -12.59
C ASN A 14 -16.83 -8.01 -12.97
N VAL A 15 -16.72 -9.12 -12.25
CA VAL A 15 -15.65 -10.10 -12.43
C VAL A 15 -15.63 -10.69 -13.84
N HIS A 16 -14.46 -10.70 -14.46
CA HIS A 16 -14.17 -11.40 -15.72
C HIS A 16 -13.68 -12.83 -15.45
N ASP A 17 -13.48 -13.61 -16.51
CA ASP A 17 -13.01 -15.00 -16.42
C ASP A 17 -11.64 -15.16 -15.74
N ASP A 18 -10.78 -14.13 -15.81
CA ASP A 18 -9.46 -14.07 -15.15
C ASP A 18 -9.53 -13.53 -13.70
N GLY A 19 -10.74 -13.33 -13.18
CA GLY A 19 -10.98 -12.75 -11.86
C GLY A 19 -10.81 -11.23 -11.83
N ALA A 20 -10.54 -10.55 -12.95
CA ALA A 20 -10.36 -9.10 -12.97
C ALA A 20 -11.67 -8.37 -12.71
N HIS A 21 -11.65 -7.40 -11.79
CA HIS A 21 -12.80 -6.57 -11.42
C HIS A 21 -12.34 -5.20 -10.90
N SER A 22 -13.22 -4.21 -10.91
CA SER A 22 -12.95 -2.92 -10.29
C SER A 22 -14.22 -2.29 -9.71
N MET A 23 -14.04 -1.45 -8.70
CA MET A 23 -15.10 -0.65 -8.11
C MET A 23 -14.57 0.76 -7.87
N ASP A 24 -15.34 1.76 -8.26
CA ASP A 24 -15.10 3.17 -7.98
C ASP A 24 -16.43 3.78 -7.53
N PHE A 25 -16.45 4.43 -6.36
CA PHE A 25 -17.61 5.20 -5.96
C PHE A 25 -17.23 6.44 -5.15
N GLU A 26 -18.13 7.41 -5.18
CA GLU A 26 -18.03 8.67 -4.43
C GLU A 26 -19.38 9.00 -3.83
N VAL A 27 -19.38 9.48 -2.59
CA VAL A 27 -20.59 9.92 -1.87
C VAL A 27 -20.44 11.38 -1.41
N ASP A 28 -21.58 12.03 -1.19
CA ASP A 28 -21.68 13.48 -0.96
C ASP A 28 -21.01 14.00 0.32
N ASN A 29 -20.70 13.11 1.26
CA ASN A 29 -19.93 13.43 2.46
C ASN A 29 -18.40 13.41 2.23
N GLY A 30 -17.96 13.27 0.98
CA GLY A 30 -16.55 13.34 0.57
C GLY A 30 -15.79 12.02 0.69
N ILE A 31 -16.44 10.92 1.06
CA ILE A 31 -15.84 9.59 0.97
C ILE A 31 -15.74 9.20 -0.52
N SER A 32 -14.56 8.74 -0.91
CA SER A 32 -14.31 8.15 -2.22
C SER A 32 -13.58 6.82 -2.05
N PHE A 33 -13.89 5.84 -2.88
CA PHE A 33 -13.28 4.53 -2.83
C PHE A 33 -13.00 4.04 -4.24
N GLN A 34 -11.82 3.48 -4.46
CA GLN A 34 -11.45 2.85 -5.71
C GLN A 34 -10.67 1.57 -5.42
N LEU A 35 -11.02 0.48 -6.09
CA LEU A 35 -10.22 -0.75 -6.11
C LEU A 35 -10.15 -1.34 -7.52
N SER A 36 -9.06 -2.03 -7.77
CA SER A 36 -8.90 -2.97 -8.87
C SER A 36 -8.38 -4.29 -8.31
N GLY A 37 -9.02 -5.39 -8.68
CA GLY A 37 -8.68 -6.73 -8.23
C GLY A 37 -8.51 -7.71 -9.37
N ARG A 38 -7.81 -8.81 -9.10
CA ARG A 38 -7.67 -9.98 -9.98
C ARG A 38 -7.35 -11.24 -9.18
N GLN A 39 -7.45 -12.40 -9.82
CA GLN A 39 -6.94 -13.64 -9.24
C GLN A 39 -5.39 -13.61 -9.22
N GLY A 40 -4.81 -14.01 -8.10
CA GLY A 40 -3.37 -14.22 -7.92
C GLY A 40 -2.94 -15.62 -8.36
N GLU A 41 -1.63 -15.85 -8.47
CA GLU A 41 -1.07 -17.12 -8.97
C GLU A 41 -1.47 -18.33 -8.11
N ASP A 42 -1.61 -18.14 -6.80
CA ASP A 42 -2.05 -19.20 -5.87
C ASP A 42 -3.57 -19.42 -5.85
N GLY A 43 -4.29 -18.82 -6.80
CA GLY A 43 -5.76 -18.84 -6.86
C GLY A 43 -6.47 -17.92 -5.87
N GLY A 44 -5.71 -17.23 -5.01
CA GLY A 44 -6.19 -16.19 -4.08
C GLY A 44 -6.59 -14.90 -4.80
N ALA A 45 -7.15 -13.93 -4.07
CA ALA A 45 -7.51 -12.62 -4.63
C ALA A 45 -6.42 -11.58 -4.31
N ASN A 46 -5.96 -10.88 -5.35
CA ASN A 46 -5.07 -9.74 -5.24
C ASN A 46 -5.84 -8.46 -5.56
N MET A 47 -5.79 -7.48 -4.66
CA MET A 47 -6.47 -6.21 -4.81
C MET A 47 -5.52 -5.05 -4.50
N ILE A 48 -5.63 -3.98 -5.28
CA ILE A 48 -5.01 -2.71 -4.99
C ILE A 48 -6.08 -1.63 -5.01
N GLY A 49 -5.93 -0.60 -4.19
CA GLY A 49 -6.93 0.45 -4.16
C GLY A 49 -6.53 1.64 -3.31
N THR A 50 -7.45 2.59 -3.29
CA THR A 50 -7.36 3.81 -2.50
C THR A 50 -8.74 4.15 -1.97
N TYR A 51 -8.80 4.67 -0.75
CA TYR A 51 -10.01 5.30 -0.25
C TYR A 51 -9.68 6.56 0.52
N LYS A 52 -10.58 7.53 0.43
CA LYS A 52 -10.54 8.78 1.17
C LYS A 52 -11.70 8.80 2.15
N MET A 53 -11.43 9.18 3.39
CA MET A 53 -12.44 9.33 4.42
C MET A 53 -12.12 10.53 5.31
N MET A 54 -13.10 10.99 6.08
CA MET A 54 -12.88 11.96 7.14
C MET A 54 -12.48 11.23 8.41
N ASN A 55 -11.37 11.65 9.04
CA ASN A 55 -10.92 11.09 10.31
C ASN A 55 -11.74 11.68 11.50
N ALA A 56 -11.46 11.21 12.71
CA ALA A 56 -12.13 11.70 13.93
C ALA A 56 -11.85 13.18 14.25
N GLU A 57 -10.83 13.77 13.63
CA GLU A 57 -10.39 15.16 13.80
C GLU A 57 -11.00 16.10 12.74
N GLY A 58 -11.78 15.55 11.79
CA GLY A 58 -12.45 16.31 10.73
C GLY A 58 -11.59 16.54 9.48
N GLU A 59 -10.42 15.91 9.40
CA GLU A 59 -9.51 16.00 8.25
C GLU A 59 -9.76 14.86 7.27
N PHE A 60 -9.67 15.15 5.98
CA PHE A 60 -9.68 14.11 4.95
C PHE A 60 -8.33 13.42 4.90
N VAL A 61 -8.38 12.09 4.92
CA VAL A 61 -7.21 11.21 4.88
C VAL A 61 -7.37 10.21 3.76
N ASP A 62 -6.28 10.02 3.02
CA ASP A 62 -6.17 9.01 1.98
C ASP A 62 -5.48 7.77 2.53
N VAL A 63 -5.99 6.61 2.14
CA VAL A 63 -5.39 5.31 2.42
C VAL A 63 -5.24 4.57 1.12
N LYS A 64 -3.99 4.28 0.75
CA LYS A 64 -3.68 3.35 -0.33
C LYS A 64 -3.48 1.97 0.26
N PHE A 65 -3.76 0.92 -0.49
CA PHE A 65 -3.54 -0.43 0.01
C PHE A 65 -3.19 -1.43 -1.07
N VAL A 66 -2.48 -2.46 -0.64
CA VAL A 66 -2.33 -3.73 -1.34
C VAL A 66 -2.91 -4.83 -0.46
N ALA A 67 -3.75 -5.68 -1.02
CA ALA A 67 -4.28 -6.87 -0.36
C ALA A 67 -3.92 -8.09 -1.21
N ASN A 68 -3.20 -9.04 -0.63
CA ASN A 68 -2.75 -10.27 -1.29
C ASN A 68 -2.58 -11.39 -0.25
N GLU A 69 -1.85 -12.45 -0.61
CA GLU A 69 -1.52 -13.58 0.29
C GLU A 69 -0.87 -13.15 1.63
N PHE A 70 -0.20 -11.99 1.67
CA PHE A 70 0.43 -11.44 2.87
C PHE A 70 -0.53 -10.56 3.71
N GLY A 71 -1.82 -10.55 3.36
CA GLY A 71 -2.85 -9.78 4.04
C GLY A 71 -2.98 -8.36 3.50
N PHE A 72 -3.60 -7.49 4.32
CA PHE A 72 -3.87 -6.10 3.99
C PHE A 72 -2.72 -5.19 4.42
N GLN A 73 -2.14 -4.47 3.46
CA GLN A 73 -0.97 -3.62 3.62
C GLN A 73 -1.34 -2.18 3.26
N PRO A 74 -1.82 -1.38 4.21
CA PRO A 74 -2.17 0.01 3.97
C PRO A 74 -0.94 0.92 4.00
N GLU A 75 -1.04 2.02 3.28
CA GLU A 75 -0.15 3.17 3.32
C GLU A 75 -1.02 4.43 3.57
N SER A 76 -0.80 5.09 4.70
CA SER A 76 -1.52 6.31 5.07
C SER A 76 -0.77 7.08 6.18
N SER A 77 -0.98 8.39 6.25
CA SER A 77 -0.50 9.23 7.35
C SER A 77 -1.12 8.89 8.70
N LEU A 78 -2.25 8.18 8.72
CA LEU A 78 -2.90 7.68 9.93
C LEU A 78 -2.15 6.52 10.61
N LEU A 79 -1.25 5.85 9.88
CA LEU A 79 -0.56 4.69 10.42
C LEU A 79 0.47 5.13 11.46
N PRO A 80 0.57 4.42 12.59
CA PRO A 80 1.64 4.67 13.54
C PRO A 80 3.00 4.59 12.87
N VAL A 81 3.79 5.65 13.00
CA VAL A 81 5.19 5.63 12.57
C VAL A 81 5.98 4.83 13.59
N ALA A 82 6.73 3.83 13.12
CA ALA A 82 7.59 3.06 14.00
C ALA A 82 8.56 4.00 14.73
N PRO A 83 8.79 3.82 16.03
CA PRO A 83 9.72 4.66 16.77
C PRO A 83 11.11 4.58 16.12
N ALA A 84 11.83 5.71 16.15
CA ALA A 84 13.21 5.74 15.69
C ALA A 84 14.03 4.67 16.42
N PHE A 85 14.96 4.05 15.70
CA PHE A 85 15.86 3.05 16.29
C PHE A 85 16.58 3.69 17.48
N PRO A 86 16.48 3.11 18.70
CA PRO A 86 16.89 3.80 19.93
C PRO A 86 18.42 3.95 20.05
N HIS A 87 19.18 3.26 19.19
CA HIS A 87 20.63 3.33 19.14
C HIS A 87 21.07 3.49 17.68
N PRO A 88 22.21 4.17 17.44
CA PRO A 88 22.82 4.20 16.12
C PRO A 88 23.15 2.79 15.65
N ILE A 89 23.23 2.61 14.33
CA ILE A 89 23.73 1.37 13.73
C ILE A 89 25.14 1.11 14.31
N PRO A 90 25.41 -0.06 14.90
CA PRO A 90 26.72 -0.36 15.46
C PRO A 90 27.83 -0.23 14.41
N GLN A 91 29.00 0.27 14.81
CA GLN A 91 30.12 0.51 13.89
C GLN A 91 30.51 -0.73 13.09
N PHE A 92 30.52 -1.91 13.72
CA PHE A 92 30.88 -3.16 13.04
C PHE A 92 29.93 -3.52 11.89
N VAL A 93 28.65 -3.10 11.96
CA VAL A 93 27.68 -3.31 10.88
C VAL A 93 28.01 -2.40 9.71
N LEU A 94 28.36 -1.13 9.98
CA LEU A 94 28.81 -0.20 8.96
C LEU A 94 30.09 -0.69 8.27
N ASP A 95 31.03 -1.22 9.05
CA ASP A 95 32.28 -1.78 8.54
C ASP A 95 32.02 -3.00 7.63
N GLN A 96 31.06 -3.86 8.01
CA GLN A 96 30.65 -5.00 7.17
C GLN A 96 30.00 -4.57 5.85
N ILE A 97 29.13 -3.55 5.89
CA ILE A 97 28.52 -2.99 4.67
C ILE A 97 29.60 -2.43 3.73
N ALA A 98 30.54 -1.65 4.28
CA ALA A 98 31.65 -1.08 3.50
C ALA A 98 32.56 -2.16 2.91
N PHE A 99 32.88 -3.20 3.67
CA PHE A 99 33.68 -4.32 3.19
C PHE A 99 32.97 -5.09 2.07
N ALA A 100 31.67 -5.36 2.20
CA ALA A 100 30.89 -6.03 1.15
C ALA A 100 30.85 -5.22 -0.15
N GLU A 101 30.77 -3.89 -0.08
CA GLU A 101 30.90 -3.02 -1.25
C GLU A 101 32.26 -3.14 -1.93
N GLN A 102 33.35 -3.12 -1.16
CA GLN A 102 34.70 -3.27 -1.71
C GLN A 102 34.87 -4.62 -2.43
N GLN A 103 34.38 -5.72 -1.84
CA GLN A 103 34.45 -7.04 -2.47
C GLN A 103 33.67 -7.09 -3.79
N ARG A 104 32.46 -6.52 -3.82
CA ARG A 104 31.65 -6.45 -5.05
C ARG A 104 32.35 -5.67 -6.15
N LEU A 105 32.99 -4.54 -5.80
CA LEU A 105 33.76 -3.74 -6.75
C LEU A 105 34.98 -4.52 -7.27
N ALA A 106 35.74 -5.19 -6.40
CA ALA A 106 36.89 -6.00 -6.80
C ALA A 106 36.49 -7.12 -7.76
N GLN A 107 35.43 -7.88 -7.42
CA GLN A 107 34.90 -8.95 -8.28
C GLN A 107 34.43 -8.43 -9.65
N SER A 108 33.84 -7.23 -9.71
CA SER A 108 33.42 -6.62 -10.97
C SER A 108 34.59 -6.18 -11.86
N GLN A 109 35.73 -5.82 -11.27
CA GLN A 109 36.94 -5.47 -12.01
C GLN A 109 37.72 -6.70 -12.47
N GLU A 110 37.69 -7.78 -11.70
CA GLU A 110 38.32 -9.07 -12.06
C GLU A 110 37.56 -9.83 -13.15
N SER A 111 36.29 -9.49 -13.38
CA SER A 111 35.42 -10.12 -14.39
C SER A 111 35.31 -9.34 -15.70
N SER A 112 36.08 -8.25 -15.87
CA SER A 112 36.29 -7.52 -17.14
C SER A 112 37.66 -7.81 -17.74
#